data_AF-A0A1H7W231-F1
#
_entry.id   AF-A0A1H7W231-F1
#
_cell.length_a   1.000
_cell.length_b   1.000
_cell.length_c   1.000
_cell.angle_alpha   90.00
_cell.angle_beta   90.00
_cell.angle_gamma   90.00
#
_symmetry.space_group_name_H-M   'P 1'
#
loop_
_entity.id
_entity.type
_entity.pdbx_description
1 polymer ?
#
loop_
_entity_poly.entity_id
_entity_poly.type
_entity_poly.pdbx_seq_one_letter_code
_entity_poly.pdbx_strand_id
1 'polypeptide(L)'
;MNHRADEYVRGDVHTNTVEGFYSIFKRGMRGVYQHCGKKHLHRYTAEFDFRYSNRQARGADDALRADLALTGIVGKRLTYETARVQ
;
A
#
# COMPACT_ATOMS: atom_id res chain seq x y z
N MET A 1 31.76 -19.35 15.57
CA MET A 1 30.46 -19.03 14.95
C MET A 1 30.08 -20.19 14.04
N ASN A 2 29.28 -21.13 14.55
CA ASN A 2 28.90 -22.34 13.83
C ASN A 2 27.61 -22.09 13.03
N HIS A 3 27.74 -22.04 11.71
CA HIS A 3 26.65 -21.84 10.74
C HIS A 3 25.88 -23.14 10.48
N ARG A 4 25.15 -23.68 11.46
CA ARG A 4 24.40 -24.93 11.26
C ARG A 4 23.13 -25.10 12.10
N ALA A 5 22.43 -24.01 12.38
CA ALA A 5 21.10 -24.06 12.98
C ALA A 5 20.08 -23.53 11.97
N ASP A 6 19.40 -24.44 11.28
CA ASP A 6 18.23 -24.20 10.41
C ASP A 6 17.00 -23.75 11.23
N GLU A 7 17.13 -22.66 12.00
CA GLU A 7 15.98 -22.05 12.68
C GLU A 7 15.28 -21.09 11.72
N TYR A 8 14.53 -21.64 10.75
CA TYR A 8 13.79 -20.84 9.76
C TYR A 8 12.45 -20.28 10.27
N VAL A 9 12.01 -20.62 11.48
CA VAL A 9 10.69 -20.21 11.98
C VAL A 9 10.72 -20.02 13.50
N ARG A 10 10.54 -18.78 13.96
CA ARG A 10 10.16 -18.45 15.34
C ARG A 10 8.69 -18.03 15.34
N GLY A 11 7.78 -19.00 15.42
CA GLY A 11 6.32 -18.80 15.54
C GLY A 11 5.55 -18.57 14.23
N ASP A 12 4.33 -18.01 14.36
CA ASP A 12 3.35 -17.66 13.29
C ASP A 12 3.78 -16.47 12.41
N VAL A 13 5.04 -16.07 12.49
CA VAL A 13 5.58 -14.87 11.83
C VAL A 13 6.25 -15.28 10.52
N HIS A 14 5.50 -15.21 9.42
CA HIS A 14 6.01 -15.50 8.08
C HIS A 14 6.45 -14.22 7.35
N THR A 15 7.70 -14.17 6.88
CA THR A 15 8.22 -13.06 6.04
C THR A 15 7.52 -12.99 4.67
N ASN A 16 6.93 -14.09 4.22
CA ASN A 16 6.19 -14.22 2.96
C ASN A 16 5.14 -13.11 2.74
N THR A 17 4.45 -12.68 3.80
CA THR A 17 3.43 -11.62 3.71
C THR A 17 4.08 -10.27 3.37
N VAL A 18 5.18 -9.94 4.03
CA VAL A 18 5.92 -8.68 3.88
C VAL A 18 6.66 -8.66 2.54
N GLU A 19 7.30 -9.76 2.16
CA GLU A 19 7.98 -9.90 0.87
C GLU A 19 7.01 -9.80 -0.31
N GLY A 20 5.82 -10.39 -0.17
CA GLY A 20 4.75 -10.28 -1.16
C GLY A 20 4.28 -8.84 -1.34
N PHE A 21 4.06 -8.12 -0.25
CA PHE A 21 3.71 -6.69 -0.29
C PHE A 21 4.77 -5.86 -1.02
N TYR A 22 6.04 -5.99 -0.61
CA TYR A 22 7.13 -5.21 -1.21
C TYR A 22 7.39 -5.56 -2.68
N SER A 23 7.12 -6.79 -3.10
CA SER A 23 7.23 -7.19 -4.50
C SER A 23 6.20 -6.47 -5.38
N ILE A 24 4.94 -6.35 -4.91
CA ILE A 24 3.88 -5.61 -5.60
C ILE A 24 4.21 -4.11 -5.63
N PHE A 25 4.62 -3.55 -4.48
CA PHE A 25 5.02 -2.15 -4.37
C PHE A 25 6.12 -1.78 -5.36
N LYS A 26 7.24 -2.53 -5.39
CA LYS A 26 8.37 -2.27 -6.30
C LYS A 26 7.95 -2.34 -7.78
N ARG A 27 7.08 -3.29 -8.15
CA ARG A 27 6.55 -3.39 -9.52
C ARG A 27 5.66 -2.19 -9.87
N GLY A 28 4.79 -1.78 -8.96
CA GLY A 28 3.94 -0.61 -9.11
C GLY A 28 4.73 0.68 -9.25
N MET A 29 5.81 0.84 -8.49
CA MET A 29 6.70 2.00 -8.61
C MET A 29 7.41 2.08 -9.97
N ARG A 30 7.82 0.93 -10.54
CA ARG A 30 8.45 0.91 -11.87
C ARG A 30 7.45 1.08 -13.01
N GLY A 31 6.23 0.57 -12.87
CA GLY A 31 5.23 0.56 -13.95
C GLY A 31 4.31 1.77 -13.94
N VAL A 32 3.64 2.02 -12.81
CA VAL A 32 2.59 3.04 -12.66
C VAL A 32 3.20 4.39 -12.28
N TYR A 33 4.17 4.40 -11.37
CA TYR A 33 4.78 5.62 -10.84
C TYR A 33 6.19 5.89 -11.39
N GLN A 34 6.33 5.87 -12.72
CA GLN A 34 7.60 6.09 -13.42
C GLN A 34 8.26 7.43 -13.03
N HIS A 35 7.46 8.48 -12.85
CA HIS A 35 7.89 9.78 -12.35
C HIS A 35 7.56 9.97 -10.87
N CYS A 36 8.09 9.08 -10.02
CA CYS A 36 7.91 9.17 -8.58
C CYS A 36 8.66 10.39 -7.99
N GLY A 37 7.92 11.44 -7.62
CA GLY A 37 8.44 12.51 -6.79
C GLY A 37 8.63 12.07 -5.34
N LYS A 38 9.85 12.22 -4.79
CA LYS A 38 10.17 11.87 -3.39
C LYS A 38 9.20 12.50 -2.37
N LYS A 39 8.71 13.71 -2.65
CA LYS A 39 7.74 14.45 -1.83
C LYS A 39 6.39 13.72 -1.63
N HIS A 40 6.05 12.76 -2.48
CA HIS A 40 4.78 12.03 -2.44
C HIS A 40 4.93 10.57 -2.00
N LEU A 41 6.11 10.14 -1.54
CA LEU A 41 6.37 8.75 -1.19
C LEU A 41 5.35 8.20 -0.18
N HIS A 42 4.99 9.01 0.83
CA HIS A 42 3.97 8.68 1.81
C HIS A 42 2.59 8.37 1.18
N ARG A 43 2.21 9.05 0.10
CA ARG A 43 0.94 8.84 -0.59
C ARG A 43 0.95 7.53 -1.37
N TYR A 44 2.05 7.22 -2.04
CA TYR A 44 2.20 5.95 -2.76
C TYR A 44 2.12 4.77 -1.78
N THR A 45 2.86 4.84 -0.67
CA THR A 45 2.83 3.78 0.34
C THR A 45 1.43 3.58 0.93
N ALA A 46 0.72 4.67 1.27
CA ALA A 46 -0.64 4.60 1.81
C ALA A 46 -1.64 3.99 0.82
N GLU A 47 -1.51 4.28 -0.48
CA GLU A 47 -2.36 3.69 -1.51
C GLU A 47 -2.10 2.18 -1.66
N PHE A 48 -0.83 1.75 -1.70
CA PHE A 48 -0.50 0.33 -1.81
C PHE A 48 -0.93 -0.46 -0.58
N ASP A 49 -0.81 0.12 0.62
CA ASP A 49 -1.34 -0.46 1.85
C ASP A 49 -2.88 -0.63 1.78
N PHE A 50 -3.58 0.42 1.37
CA PHE A 50 -5.03 0.37 1.17
C PHE A 50 -5.45 -0.72 0.18
N ARG A 51 -4.76 -0.84 -0.97
CA ARG A 51 -5.06 -1.88 -1.97
C ARG A 51 -4.75 -3.29 -1.47
N TYR A 52 -3.62 -3.46 -0.77
CA TYR A 52 -3.19 -4.76 -0.29
C TYR A 52 -4.11 -5.29 0.81
N SER A 53 -4.59 -4.40 1.69
CA SER A 53 -5.51 -4.72 2.77
C SER A 53 -6.94 -4.94 2.29
N ASN A 54 -7.40 -4.18 1.29
CA ASN A 54 -8.75 -4.27 0.72
C ASN A 54 -8.75 -5.05 -0.61
N ARG A 55 -8.28 -6.30 -0.57
CA ARG A 55 -8.28 -7.20 -1.74
C ARG A 55 -9.30 -8.33 -1.60
N GLN A 56 -9.65 -8.96 -2.71
CA GLN A 56 -10.60 -10.09 -2.74
C GLN A 56 -10.21 -11.23 -1.79
N ALA A 57 -8.91 -11.53 -1.69
CA ALA A 57 -8.41 -12.55 -0.75
C ALA A 57 -8.61 -12.20 0.75
N ARG A 58 -9.02 -10.96 1.07
CA ARG A 58 -9.40 -10.49 2.41
C ARG A 58 -10.92 -10.28 2.52
N GLY A 59 -11.70 -10.72 1.54
CA GLY A 59 -13.16 -10.55 1.50
C GLY A 59 -13.62 -9.19 0.98
N ALA A 60 -12.72 -8.34 0.49
CA ALA A 60 -13.07 -7.06 -0.10
C ALA A 60 -13.15 -7.18 -1.62
N ASP A 61 -14.38 -7.18 -2.16
CA ASP A 61 -14.60 -7.09 -3.60
C ASP A 61 -14.29 -5.67 -4.13
N ASP A 62 -14.14 -5.54 -5.45
CA ASP A 62 -13.77 -4.30 -6.11
C ASP A 62 -14.81 -3.19 -5.87
N ALA A 63 -16.11 -3.54 -5.84
CA ALA A 63 -17.18 -2.61 -5.49
C ALA A 63 -17.02 -2.08 -4.04
N LEU A 64 -16.80 -2.99 -3.09
CA LEU A 64 -16.59 -2.61 -1.69
C LEU A 64 -15.34 -1.76 -1.51
N ARG A 65 -14.23 -2.09 -2.21
CA ARG A 65 -13.02 -1.27 -2.18
C ARG A 65 -13.28 0.13 -2.72
N ALA A 66 -14.08 0.27 -3.77
CA ALA A 66 -14.47 1.57 -4.31
C ALA A 66 -15.28 2.37 -3.28
N ASP A 67 -16.26 1.76 -2.62
CA ASP A 67 -17.07 2.40 -1.58
C ASP A 67 -16.24 2.85 -0.38
N LEU A 68 -15.27 2.03 0.05
CA LEU A 68 -14.31 2.38 1.10
C LEU A 68 -13.44 3.58 0.71
N ALA A 69 -13.00 3.64 -0.55
CA ALA A 69 -12.24 4.77 -1.06
C ALA A 69 -13.09 6.06 -1.06
N LEU A 70 -14.36 5.98 -1.48
CA LEU A 70 -15.30 7.10 -1.50
C LEU A 70 -15.56 7.65 -0.09
N THR A 71 -15.71 6.77 0.90
CA THR A 71 -15.88 7.17 2.31
C THR A 71 -14.72 8.04 2.79
N GLY A 72 -13.49 7.75 2.34
CA GLY A 72 -12.29 8.51 2.68
C GLY A 72 -12.19 9.92 2.07
N ILE A 73 -13.09 10.28 1.15
CA ILE A 73 -13.13 11.58 0.44
C ILE A 73 -13.96 12.62 1.21
N VAL A 74 -14.90 12.17 2.06
CA VAL A 74 -15.79 13.08 2.80
C VAL A 74 -14.97 14.07 3.62
N GLY A 75 -15.26 15.36 3.45
CA GLY A 75 -14.55 16.46 4.12
C GLY A 75 -13.23 16.90 3.46
N LYS A 76 -12.76 16.22 2.40
CA LYS A 76 -11.49 16.54 1.70
C LYS A 76 -11.69 17.19 0.33
N ARG A 77 -12.83 17.87 0.13
CA ARG A 77 -13.17 18.50 -1.15
C ARG A 77 -12.18 19.62 -1.47
N LEU A 78 -11.50 19.51 -2.61
CA LEU A 78 -10.64 20.57 -3.12
C LEU A 78 -11.51 21.70 -3.70
N THR A 79 -11.45 22.88 -3.11
CA THR A 79 -12.08 24.10 -3.66
C THR A 79 -11.02 25.03 -4.26
N TYR A 80 -11.44 25.93 -5.16
CA TYR A 80 -10.56 26.93 -5.77
C TYR A 80 -9.81 27.79 -4.74
N GLU A 81 -10.45 28.07 -3.60
CA GLU A 81 -9.87 28.84 -2.49
C GLU A 81 -8.70 28.08 -1.84
N THR A 82 -8.87 26.79 -1.57
CA THR A 82 -7.81 25.94 -0.98
C THR A 82 -6.66 25.60 -1.91
N ALA A 83 -6.84 25.68 -3.24
CA ALA A 83 -5.80 25.30 -4.21
C ALA A 83 -4.71 26.36 -4.41
N ARG A 84 -4.95 27.62 -4.03
CA ARG A 84 -3.99 28.74 -4.19
C ARG A 84 -2.95 28.87 -3.07
N VAL A 85 -3.16 28.17 -1.96
CA VAL A 85 -2.27 28.19 -0.80
C VAL A 85 -1.43 26.91 -0.82
N GLN A 86 -0.35 26.91 -1.60
CA GLN A 86 0.67 25.87 -1.55
C GLN A 86 2.03 26.39 -2.02
#